data_AF-A0A1F8SID3-F1
#
_entry.id   AF-A0A1F8SID3-F1
#
_cell.length_a   1.000
_cell.length_b   1.000
_cell.length_c   1.000
_cell.angle_alpha   90.00
_cell.angle_beta   90.00
_cell.angle_gamma   90.00
#
_symmetry.space_group_name_H-M   'P 1'
#
loop_
_entity.id
_entity.type
_entity.pdbx_description
1 polymer ?
#
loop_
_entity_poly.entity_id
_entity_poly.type
_entity_poly.pdbx_seq_one_letter_code
_entity_poly.pdbx_strand_id
1 'polypeptide(L)'
;MPFNAPWRDFEKGDLVYGIEGEWNTGRARFFTEQKLGDGPKFARIDDYPVLASEMQHMRGRRPPEAKAFVKALGGHPKYGGAVSGEDDNAAVRWKSKGGLYWAIMVDPGIHVHFVLDGIEQEAVVQKSYQGTISDVGAHEDPGKTRSVTGSELRWVYRNREHERVQERVQFWLKNKQCAPPWHGNGAPLWAQYQPRKDYNIHEDAAAGGANRRCCIVQ
;
A
#
# COMPACT_ATOMS: atom_id res chain seq x y z
N MET A 1 2.36 -11.96 13.31
CA MET A 1 0.99 -12.02 13.85
C MET A 1 0.14 -10.88 13.31
N PRO A 2 -0.07 -10.82 11.98
CA PRO A 2 -1.38 -11.02 11.39
C PRO A 2 -1.32 -11.64 9.98
N PHE A 3 -2.25 -12.57 9.81
CA PHE A 3 -2.70 -13.36 8.65
C PHE A 3 -3.40 -14.59 9.24
N ASN A 4 -2.97 -14.97 10.45
CA ASN A 4 -3.62 -15.87 11.39
C ASN A 4 -3.89 -15.16 12.73
N ALA A 5 -4.87 -15.67 13.48
CA ALA A 5 -5.27 -15.15 14.78
C ALA A 5 -4.20 -15.41 15.88
N PRO A 6 -4.22 -14.65 17.00
CA PRO A 6 -4.99 -13.44 17.25
C PRO A 6 -4.74 -12.31 16.26
N TRP A 7 -5.84 -11.67 15.88
CA TRP A 7 -5.87 -10.50 15.02
C TRP A 7 -5.47 -9.25 15.81
N ARG A 8 -4.94 -8.25 15.11
CA ARG A 8 -4.56 -6.97 15.70
C ARG A 8 -5.62 -5.90 15.42
N ASP A 9 -6.05 -5.21 16.46
CA ASP A 9 -6.94 -4.05 16.34
C ASP A 9 -6.18 -2.84 15.79
N PHE A 10 -6.92 -1.88 15.26
CA PHE A 10 -6.33 -0.64 14.75
C PHE A 10 -5.76 0.21 15.90
N GLU A 11 -4.53 0.66 15.76
CA GLU A 11 -3.88 1.58 16.70
C GLU A 11 -3.50 2.90 16.03
N LYS A 12 -3.40 3.96 16.85
CA LYS A 12 -2.98 5.28 16.36
C LYS A 12 -1.54 5.19 15.83
N GLY A 13 -1.36 5.58 14.56
CA GLY A 13 -0.08 5.49 13.85
C GLY A 13 -0.08 4.41 12.76
N ASP A 14 -1.05 3.51 12.79
CA ASP A 14 -1.23 2.52 11.71
C ASP A 14 -1.81 3.16 10.44
N LEU A 15 -1.59 2.48 9.32
CA LEU A 15 -2.11 2.87 8.01
C LEU A 15 -3.29 2.01 7.59
N VAL A 16 -4.30 2.63 6.99
CA VAL A 16 -5.49 1.99 6.44
C VAL A 16 -5.48 2.06 4.92
N TYR A 17 -5.50 0.89 4.32
CA TYR A 17 -5.55 0.66 2.88
C TYR A 17 -6.92 0.08 2.49
N GLY A 18 -7.34 0.29 1.24
CA GLY A 18 -8.65 -0.11 0.76
C GLY A 18 -9.19 0.90 -0.25
N ILE A 19 -10.42 0.68 -0.72
CA ILE A 19 -11.09 1.64 -1.60
C ILE A 19 -11.50 2.87 -0.80
N GLU A 20 -11.29 4.06 -1.36
CA GLU A 20 -12.00 5.26 -0.90
C GLU A 20 -13.45 5.12 -1.37
N GLY A 21 -14.30 4.69 -0.44
CA GLY A 21 -15.71 4.46 -0.69
C GLY A 21 -16.56 5.68 -0.36
N GLU A 22 -17.78 5.72 -0.89
CA GLU A 22 -18.84 6.58 -0.37
C GLU A 22 -19.18 6.19 1.07
N TRP A 23 -19.98 7.03 1.74
CA TRP A 23 -20.50 6.78 3.07
C TRP A 23 -21.11 5.36 3.15
N ASN A 24 -20.51 4.48 3.95
CA ASN A 24 -20.80 3.02 4.10
C ASN A 24 -20.06 2.03 3.19
N THR A 25 -19.00 2.42 2.48
CA THR A 25 -18.10 1.47 1.80
C THR A 25 -16.63 1.73 2.09
N GLY A 26 -15.79 0.72 1.85
CA GLY A 26 -14.32 0.83 1.93
C GLY A 26 -13.81 1.42 3.25
N ARG A 27 -12.82 2.31 3.15
CA ARG A 27 -12.17 2.97 4.30
C ARG A 27 -13.14 3.84 5.12
N ALA A 28 -14.09 4.52 4.46
CA ALA A 28 -15.06 5.39 5.14
C ALA A 28 -15.95 4.61 6.12
N ARG A 29 -16.43 3.44 5.70
CA ARG A 29 -17.18 2.53 6.57
C ARG A 29 -16.35 2.07 7.76
N PHE A 30 -15.10 1.65 7.51
CA PHE A 30 -14.19 1.18 8.53
C PHE A 30 -14.00 2.23 9.63
N PHE A 31 -13.67 3.48 9.26
CA PHE A 31 -13.48 4.54 10.26
C PHE A 31 -14.76 4.83 11.05
N THR A 32 -15.91 4.86 10.38
CA THR A 32 -17.21 5.09 11.03
C THR A 32 -17.52 3.99 12.04
N GLU A 33 -17.43 2.72 11.64
CA GLU A 33 -17.82 1.60 12.49
C GLU A 33 -16.80 1.29 13.60
N GLN A 34 -15.51 1.59 13.38
CA GLN A 34 -14.48 1.56 14.42
C GLN A 34 -14.59 2.76 15.39
N LYS A 35 -15.57 3.65 15.20
CA LYS A 35 -15.76 4.88 16.00
C LYS A 35 -14.53 5.80 15.96
N LEU A 36 -13.83 5.82 14.83
CA LEU A 36 -12.65 6.66 14.57
C LEU A 36 -13.02 8.00 13.90
N GLY A 37 -14.33 8.30 13.78
CA GLY A 37 -14.84 9.51 13.14
C GLY A 37 -14.56 9.52 11.62
N ASP A 38 -14.15 10.67 11.09
CA ASP A 38 -13.73 10.83 9.68
C ASP A 38 -12.40 10.11 9.36
N GLY A 39 -11.84 9.42 10.36
CA GLY A 39 -10.56 8.73 10.33
C GLY A 39 -9.57 9.38 11.30
N PRO A 40 -8.71 8.59 11.94
CA PRO A 40 -7.61 9.13 12.71
C PRO A 40 -6.71 9.95 11.79
N LYS A 41 -6.18 11.06 12.32
CA LYS A 41 -5.22 11.90 11.61
C LYS A 41 -4.03 11.05 11.16
N PHE A 42 -3.69 11.11 9.88
CA PHE A 42 -2.53 10.43 9.28
C PHE A 42 -2.64 8.90 9.19
N ALA A 43 -3.86 8.37 9.19
CA ALA A 43 -4.11 6.94 9.02
C ALA A 43 -4.14 6.51 7.55
N ARG A 44 -3.96 7.40 6.57
CA ARG A 44 -3.99 7.06 5.14
C ARG A 44 -2.63 7.39 4.52
N ILE A 45 -2.19 6.60 3.54
CA ILE A 45 -0.97 6.94 2.81
C ILE A 45 -1.09 8.27 2.04
N ASP A 46 -2.32 8.63 1.70
CA ASP A 46 -2.67 9.89 1.04
C ASP A 46 -2.31 11.10 1.91
N ASP A 47 -2.29 10.93 3.23
CA ASP A 47 -1.93 11.98 4.20
C ASP A 47 -0.43 12.32 4.22
N TYR A 48 0.40 11.51 3.55
CA TYR A 48 1.86 11.65 3.52
C TYR A 48 2.31 12.26 2.19
N PRO A 49 2.57 13.58 2.14
CA PRO A 49 2.89 14.26 0.88
C PRO A 49 4.27 13.85 0.37
N VAL A 50 4.32 13.39 -0.88
CA VAL A 50 5.56 12.99 -1.56
C VAL A 50 5.61 13.56 -2.98
N LEU A 51 4.45 13.70 -3.63
CA LEU A 51 4.34 14.26 -4.96
C LEU A 51 4.51 15.78 -4.93
N ALA A 52 4.90 16.37 -6.06
CA ALA A 52 5.23 17.79 -6.13
C ALA A 52 4.04 18.69 -5.72
N SER A 53 2.82 18.38 -6.19
CA SER A 53 1.64 19.17 -5.86
C SER A 53 1.25 19.02 -4.39
N GLU A 54 1.30 17.81 -3.83
CA GLU A 54 0.98 17.53 -2.42
C GLU A 54 1.89 18.32 -1.49
N MET A 55 3.19 18.36 -1.83
CA MET A 55 4.19 19.09 -1.07
C MET A 55 3.94 20.59 -1.06
N GLN A 56 3.36 21.15 -2.13
CA GLN A 56 2.96 22.56 -2.20
C GLN A 56 1.70 22.85 -1.37
N HIS A 57 0.67 22.00 -1.46
CA HIS A 57 -0.63 22.21 -0.81
C HIS A 57 -0.63 21.88 0.70
N MET A 58 0.19 20.93 1.16
CA MET A 58 0.19 20.44 2.54
C MET A 58 1.18 21.16 3.48
N ARG A 59 1.58 22.40 3.16
CA ARG A 59 2.49 23.18 4.02
C ARG A 59 1.82 23.42 5.40
N GLY A 60 2.41 22.86 6.46
CA GLY A 60 1.96 23.02 7.85
C GLY A 60 1.00 21.95 8.40
N ARG A 61 0.56 20.98 7.58
CA ARG A 61 -0.35 19.89 8.00
C ARG A 61 0.26 18.48 7.85
N ARG A 62 1.59 18.38 7.87
CA ARG A 62 2.28 17.11 7.57
C ARG A 62 2.34 16.18 8.79
N PRO A 63 2.24 14.86 8.58
CA PRO A 63 2.59 13.88 9.60
C PRO A 63 4.04 14.11 10.09
N PRO A 64 4.33 13.95 11.39
CA PRO A 64 5.70 13.98 11.91
C PRO A 64 6.65 13.03 11.15
N GLU A 65 6.13 11.88 10.73
CA GLU A 65 6.85 10.79 10.08
C GLU A 65 7.04 11.03 8.57
N ALA A 66 6.45 12.07 7.98
CA ALA A 66 6.52 12.34 6.54
C ALA A 66 7.96 12.47 6.02
N LYS A 67 8.89 13.01 6.83
CA LYS A 67 10.31 13.06 6.47
C LYS A 67 10.94 11.68 6.38
N ALA A 68 10.58 10.77 7.29
CA ALA A 68 11.07 9.40 7.28
C ALA A 68 10.53 8.64 6.07
N PHE A 69 9.25 8.85 5.73
CA PHE A 69 8.63 8.27 4.55
C PHE A 69 9.31 8.72 3.25
N VAL A 70 9.50 10.04 3.05
CA VAL A 70 10.19 10.58 1.87
C VAL A 70 11.60 10.01 1.75
N LYS A 71 12.34 9.92 2.87
CA LYS A 71 13.68 9.32 2.90
C LYS A 71 13.66 7.84 2.50
N ALA A 72 12.69 7.07 3.00
CA ALA A 72 12.54 5.65 2.70
C ALA A 72 12.27 5.41 1.21
N LEU A 73 11.38 6.21 0.61
CA LEU A 73 11.08 6.17 -0.82
C LEU A 73 12.29 6.59 -1.67
N GLY A 74 12.92 7.72 -1.35
CA GLY A 74 14.03 8.28 -2.14
C GLY A 74 15.26 7.37 -2.22
N GLY A 75 15.48 6.53 -1.20
CA GLY A 75 16.51 5.49 -1.22
C GLY A 75 16.11 4.19 -1.91
N HIS A 76 14.85 4.02 -2.31
CA HIS A 76 14.34 2.76 -2.86
C HIS A 76 14.51 2.71 -4.38
N PRO A 77 15.18 1.69 -4.96
CA PRO A 77 15.49 1.63 -6.39
C PRO A 77 14.25 1.69 -7.30
N LYS A 78 13.12 1.21 -6.78
CA LYS A 78 11.85 1.13 -7.52
C LYS A 78 10.84 2.24 -7.22
N TYR A 79 10.86 2.80 -6.01
CA TYR A 79 9.82 3.73 -5.56
C TYR A 79 10.34 5.16 -5.42
N GLY A 80 11.66 5.37 -5.56
CA GLY A 80 12.27 6.70 -5.54
C GLY A 80 11.71 7.65 -6.59
N GLY A 81 11.24 7.12 -7.73
CA GLY A 81 10.56 7.91 -8.77
C GLY A 81 9.24 8.57 -8.33
N ALA A 82 8.67 8.20 -7.17
CA ALA A 82 7.54 8.93 -6.59
C ALA A 82 7.97 10.26 -5.95
N VAL A 83 9.21 10.37 -5.46
CA VAL A 83 9.66 11.54 -4.70
C VAL A 83 9.78 12.74 -5.62
N SER A 84 8.92 13.73 -5.41
CA SER A 84 8.83 14.91 -6.28
C SER A 84 8.53 14.57 -7.75
N GLY A 85 7.96 13.38 -8.01
CA GLY A 85 7.41 13.04 -9.31
C GLY A 85 6.22 13.93 -9.67
N GLU A 86 5.90 13.98 -10.96
CA GLU A 86 4.65 14.56 -11.45
C GLU A 86 3.46 13.75 -10.91
N ASP A 87 2.27 14.36 -10.84
CA ASP A 87 1.04 13.68 -10.37
C ASP A 87 0.48 12.72 -11.42
N ASP A 88 1.36 11.94 -12.06
CA ASP A 88 0.95 10.90 -12.99
C ASP A 88 0.54 9.61 -12.25
N ASN A 89 -0.15 8.73 -12.97
CA ASN A 89 -0.65 7.48 -12.40
C ASN A 89 0.50 6.55 -11.93
N ALA A 90 1.69 6.65 -12.54
CA ALA A 90 2.84 5.83 -12.16
C ALA A 90 3.41 6.28 -10.80
N ALA A 91 3.59 7.58 -10.59
CA ALA A 91 4.06 8.19 -9.37
C ALA A 91 3.09 7.95 -8.20
N VAL A 92 1.78 8.12 -8.42
CA VAL A 92 0.75 7.78 -7.42
C VAL A 92 0.85 6.31 -7.00
N ARG A 93 0.97 5.39 -7.96
CA ARG A 93 1.11 3.95 -7.67
C ARG A 93 2.43 3.61 -7.01
N TRP A 94 3.52 4.31 -7.34
CA TRP A 94 4.80 4.13 -6.66
C TRP A 94 4.74 4.64 -5.22
N LYS A 95 4.12 5.80 -4.95
CA LYS A 95 3.85 6.30 -3.60
C LYS A 95 3.06 5.28 -2.79
N SER A 96 1.94 4.81 -3.30
CA SER A 96 1.03 3.93 -2.56
C SER A 96 1.70 2.59 -2.18
N LYS A 97 2.39 1.93 -3.14
CA LYS A 97 3.17 0.70 -2.86
C LYS A 97 4.42 0.96 -2.02
N GLY A 98 5.05 2.11 -2.20
CA GLY A 98 6.17 2.55 -1.39
C GLY A 98 5.76 2.79 0.07
N GLY A 99 4.51 3.20 0.29
CA GLY A 99 3.88 3.26 1.62
C GLY A 99 3.80 1.90 2.30
N LEU A 100 3.33 0.86 1.58
CA LEU A 100 3.32 -0.51 2.09
C LEU A 100 4.74 -0.97 2.44
N TYR A 101 5.70 -0.72 1.55
CA TYR A 101 7.10 -1.03 1.82
C TYR A 101 7.62 -0.29 3.07
N TRP A 102 7.39 1.01 3.18
CA TRP A 102 7.85 1.81 4.32
C TRP A 102 7.26 1.30 5.64
N ALA A 103 5.94 1.14 5.71
CA ALA A 103 5.26 0.66 6.91
C ALA A 103 5.69 -0.77 7.30
N ILE A 104 5.85 -1.66 6.32
CA ILE A 104 6.10 -3.08 6.64
C ILE A 104 7.60 -3.37 6.82
N MET A 105 8.47 -2.71 6.05
CA MET A 105 9.89 -3.06 5.97
C MET A 105 10.82 -2.06 6.64
N VAL A 106 10.42 -0.81 6.79
CA VAL A 106 11.32 0.26 7.28
C VAL A 106 10.95 0.69 8.69
N ASP A 107 9.67 0.95 8.96
CA ASP A 107 9.22 1.44 10.26
C ASP A 107 8.57 0.32 11.10
N PRO A 108 9.20 -0.16 12.18
CA PRO A 108 8.62 -1.19 13.02
C PRO A 108 7.38 -0.80 13.81
N GLY A 109 7.10 0.49 13.96
CA GLY A 109 5.94 0.98 14.70
C GLY A 109 4.64 0.97 13.91
N ILE A 110 4.69 0.78 12.59
CA ILE A 110 3.52 0.94 11.72
C ILE A 110 3.01 -0.42 11.27
N HIS A 111 1.71 -0.65 11.44
CA HIS A 111 1.01 -1.76 10.79
C HIS A 111 0.05 -1.25 9.74
N VAL A 112 -0.37 -2.18 8.88
CA VAL A 112 -1.28 -1.96 7.78
C VAL A 112 -2.59 -2.68 8.05
N HIS A 113 -3.69 -1.94 7.99
CA HIS A 113 -5.06 -2.45 8.06
C HIS A 113 -5.65 -2.36 6.65
N PHE A 114 -5.88 -3.51 6.02
CA PHE A 114 -6.37 -3.59 4.65
C PHE A 114 -7.86 -3.93 4.63
N VAL A 115 -8.68 -2.96 4.24
CA VAL A 115 -10.13 -3.08 4.16
C VAL A 115 -10.53 -3.65 2.80
N LEU A 116 -11.22 -4.79 2.82
CA LEU A 116 -11.66 -5.52 1.62
C LEU A 116 -13.05 -5.12 1.12
N ASP A 117 -13.76 -4.27 1.87
CA ASP A 117 -15.11 -3.81 1.51
C ASP A 117 -15.14 -3.08 0.17
N GLY A 118 -16.02 -3.53 -0.73
CA GLY A 118 -16.16 -2.97 -2.08
C GLY A 118 -15.12 -3.44 -3.09
N ILE A 119 -14.12 -4.23 -2.68
CA ILE A 119 -13.10 -4.76 -3.60
C ILE A 119 -13.63 -6.00 -4.32
N GLU A 120 -13.83 -5.86 -5.63
CA GLU A 120 -14.15 -6.95 -6.55
C GLU A 120 -12.88 -7.78 -6.84
N GLN A 121 -12.75 -8.93 -6.15
CA GLN A 121 -11.51 -9.73 -6.10
C GLN A 121 -11.14 -10.31 -7.48
N GLU A 122 -12.12 -10.61 -8.32
CA GLU A 122 -11.88 -11.18 -9.64
C GLU A 122 -11.24 -10.13 -10.57
N ALA A 123 -11.74 -8.90 -10.59
CA ALA A 123 -11.07 -7.79 -11.27
C ALA A 123 -9.66 -7.50 -10.74
N VAL A 124 -9.42 -7.67 -9.42
CA VAL A 124 -8.05 -7.57 -8.87
C VAL A 124 -7.14 -8.60 -9.53
N VAL A 125 -7.55 -9.87 -9.51
CA VAL A 125 -6.73 -11.00 -9.97
C VAL A 125 -6.52 -10.94 -11.48
N GLN A 126 -7.59 -10.76 -12.24
CA GLN A 126 -7.57 -10.72 -13.71
C GLN A 126 -7.01 -9.39 -14.25
N LYS A 127 -6.88 -8.36 -13.40
CA LYS A 127 -6.48 -7.00 -13.79
C LYS A 127 -7.45 -6.40 -14.82
N SER A 128 -8.74 -6.73 -14.68
CA SER A 128 -9.80 -6.45 -15.67
C SER A 128 -10.71 -5.28 -15.28
N TYR A 129 -10.26 -4.37 -14.40
CA TYR A 129 -11.05 -3.21 -14.00
C TYR A 129 -11.53 -2.39 -15.21
N GLN A 130 -12.84 -2.41 -15.43
CA GLN A 130 -13.55 -1.59 -16.39
C GLN A 130 -14.36 -0.56 -15.61
N GLY A 131 -13.81 0.64 -15.42
CA GLY A 131 -14.51 1.68 -14.65
C GLY A 131 -13.81 3.02 -14.65
N THR A 132 -14.63 4.06 -14.51
CA THR A 132 -14.33 5.50 -14.44
C THR A 132 -13.72 5.96 -13.11
N ILE A 133 -13.24 5.03 -12.27
CA ILE A 133 -12.43 5.39 -11.09
C ILE A 133 -11.02 5.68 -11.61
N SER A 134 -10.92 6.80 -12.34
CA SER A 134 -9.69 7.47 -12.65
C SER A 134 -9.14 8.01 -11.34
N ASP A 135 -8.22 7.29 -10.72
CA ASP A 135 -7.16 7.96 -9.97
C ASP A 135 -6.37 8.74 -11.05
N VAL A 136 -6.80 10.00 -11.22
CA VAL A 136 -6.51 10.85 -12.38
C VAL A 136 -5.00 11.00 -12.56
N GLY A 137 -4.52 10.58 -13.72
CA GLY A 137 -3.20 10.91 -14.26
C GLY A 137 -3.30 10.80 -15.77
N ALA A 138 -3.37 11.94 -16.45
CA ALA A 138 -3.89 12.12 -17.82
C ALA A 138 -3.00 11.59 -18.96
N HIS A 139 -2.11 10.63 -18.71
CA HIS A 139 -1.20 10.13 -19.75
C HIS A 139 -0.93 8.63 -19.59
N GLU A 140 -1.84 7.79 -20.10
CA GLU A 140 -1.51 6.45 -20.64
C GLU A 140 -2.71 5.89 -21.44
N ASP A 141 -2.42 4.92 -22.32
CA ASP A 141 -3.34 4.17 -23.21
C ASP A 141 -4.84 4.24 -22.82
N PRO A 142 -5.75 4.68 -23.72
CA PRO A 142 -7.20 4.78 -23.48
C PRO A 142 -7.92 3.45 -23.18
N GLY A 143 -7.19 2.36 -22.90
CA GLY A 143 -7.72 1.04 -22.59
C GLY A 143 -7.18 0.38 -21.31
N LYS A 144 -6.42 1.08 -20.45
CA LYS A 144 -5.83 0.47 -19.24
C LYS A 144 -6.02 1.30 -17.97
N THR A 145 -7.24 1.44 -17.48
CA THR A 145 -7.48 1.94 -16.12
C THR A 145 -6.93 0.92 -15.11
N ARG A 146 -5.97 1.33 -14.27
CA ARG A 146 -5.38 0.46 -13.24
C ARG A 146 -5.75 0.96 -11.86
N SER A 147 -6.56 0.19 -11.14
CA SER A 147 -6.86 0.46 -9.73
C SER A 147 -5.60 0.47 -8.86
N VAL A 148 -5.39 1.58 -8.13
CA VAL A 148 -4.32 1.71 -7.11
C VAL A 148 -4.50 0.65 -6.04
N THR A 149 -5.70 0.55 -5.44
CA THR A 149 -6.04 -0.47 -4.43
C THR A 149 -5.84 -1.90 -4.91
N GLY A 150 -6.25 -2.21 -6.15
CA GLY A 150 -6.00 -3.52 -6.73
C GLY A 150 -4.49 -3.79 -6.87
N SER A 151 -3.68 -2.77 -7.14
CA SER A 151 -2.22 -2.90 -7.22
C SER A 151 -1.54 -3.07 -5.86
N GLU A 152 -2.08 -2.46 -4.81
CA GLU A 152 -1.68 -2.63 -3.41
C GLU A 152 -1.98 -4.04 -2.93
N LEU A 153 -3.19 -4.54 -3.15
CA LEU A 153 -3.58 -5.87 -2.69
C LEU A 153 -2.74 -6.98 -3.38
N ARG A 154 -2.49 -6.83 -4.68
CA ARG A 154 -1.54 -7.69 -5.42
C ARG A 154 -0.11 -7.56 -4.92
N TRP A 155 0.29 -6.40 -4.40
CA TRP A 155 1.61 -6.25 -3.78
C TRP A 155 1.70 -7.08 -2.51
N VAL A 156 0.68 -7.04 -1.64
CA VAL A 156 0.64 -7.86 -0.42
C VAL A 156 0.65 -9.34 -0.79
N TYR A 157 -0.20 -9.77 -1.74
CA TYR A 157 -0.25 -11.17 -2.18
C TYR A 157 1.10 -11.69 -2.68
N ARG A 158 1.85 -10.90 -3.45
CA ARG A 158 3.17 -11.32 -3.97
C ARG A 158 4.23 -11.46 -2.89
N ASN A 159 4.08 -10.74 -1.78
CA ASN A 159 5.01 -10.77 -0.65
C ASN A 159 4.43 -11.50 0.56
N ARG A 160 3.34 -12.24 0.39
CA ARG A 160 2.58 -12.90 1.47
C ARG A 160 3.42 -13.90 2.27
N GLU A 161 4.45 -14.49 1.66
CA GLU A 161 5.34 -15.44 2.32
C GLU A 161 6.40 -14.73 3.20
N HIS A 162 6.57 -13.42 3.05
CA HIS A 162 7.54 -12.67 3.84
C HIS A 162 7.02 -12.47 5.28
N GLU A 163 7.83 -12.84 6.27
CA GLU A 163 7.45 -12.82 7.69
C GLU A 163 6.88 -11.47 8.13
N ARG A 164 7.58 -10.36 7.84
CA ARG A 164 7.08 -9.01 8.17
C ARG A 164 5.72 -8.68 7.55
N VAL A 165 5.39 -9.20 6.36
CA VAL A 165 4.06 -8.99 5.76
C VAL A 165 3.01 -9.75 6.58
N GLN A 166 3.30 -11.01 6.92
CA GLN A 166 2.49 -11.83 7.84
C GLN A 166 2.54 -11.35 9.31
N GLU A 167 3.36 -10.34 9.62
CA GLU A 167 3.45 -9.71 10.93
C GLU A 167 2.87 -8.29 10.95
N ARG A 168 2.52 -7.70 9.80
CA ARG A 168 2.09 -6.30 9.80
C ARG A 168 0.86 -5.98 9.01
N VAL A 169 0.29 -6.94 8.27
CA VAL A 169 -0.91 -6.69 7.48
C VAL A 169 -2.13 -7.42 8.06
N GLN A 170 -3.06 -6.67 8.66
CA GLN A 170 -4.35 -7.17 9.12
C GLN A 170 -5.45 -6.89 8.09
N PHE A 171 -6.24 -7.90 7.73
CA PHE A 171 -7.38 -7.74 6.83
C PHE A 171 -8.70 -7.51 7.57
N TRP A 172 -9.56 -6.73 6.94
CA TRP A 172 -10.90 -6.40 7.44
C TRP A 172 -11.94 -6.59 6.34
N LEU A 173 -13.07 -7.20 6.67
CA LEU A 173 -14.22 -7.33 5.79
C LEU A 173 -15.49 -7.11 6.60
N LYS A 174 -16.36 -6.19 6.16
CA LYS A 174 -17.57 -5.77 6.88
C LYS A 174 -17.25 -5.43 8.33
N ASN A 175 -16.17 -4.66 8.51
CA ASN A 175 -15.63 -4.22 9.80
C ASN A 175 -15.27 -5.35 10.79
N LYS A 176 -15.05 -6.56 10.30
CA LYS A 176 -14.56 -7.69 11.10
C LYS A 176 -13.19 -8.09 10.61
N GLN A 177 -12.28 -8.37 11.55
CA GLN A 177 -10.99 -8.96 11.22
C GLN A 177 -11.19 -10.31 10.53
N CYS A 178 -10.41 -10.55 9.49
CA CYS A 178 -10.50 -11.78 8.72
C CYS A 178 -9.12 -12.25 8.26
N ALA A 179 -9.09 -13.50 7.79
CA ALA A 179 -7.93 -14.04 7.10
C ALA A 179 -7.73 -13.33 5.74
N PRO A 180 -6.51 -13.39 5.17
CA PRO A 180 -6.23 -12.88 3.83
C PRO A 180 -7.17 -13.45 2.76
N PRO A 181 -7.45 -12.71 1.67
CA PRO A 181 -8.41 -13.13 0.66
C PRO A 181 -7.96 -14.35 -0.16
N TRP A 182 -6.68 -14.75 -0.08
CA TRP A 182 -6.16 -15.98 -0.68
C TRP A 182 -6.21 -17.20 0.25
N HIS A 183 -6.82 -17.09 1.44
CA HIS A 183 -7.13 -18.23 2.29
C HIS A 183 -8.58 -18.68 2.10
N GLY A 184 -8.87 -19.95 2.45
CA GLY A 184 -10.21 -20.52 2.35
C GLY A 184 -10.79 -20.43 0.93
N ASN A 185 -12.02 -19.92 0.83
CA ASN A 185 -12.77 -19.89 -0.44
C ASN A 185 -12.14 -19.03 -1.53
N GLY A 186 -11.29 -18.06 -1.19
CA GLY A 186 -10.63 -17.21 -2.19
C GLY A 186 -9.32 -17.78 -2.74
N ALA A 187 -8.80 -18.87 -2.16
CA ALA A 187 -7.55 -19.49 -2.60
C ALA A 187 -7.55 -19.89 -4.10
N PRO A 188 -8.61 -20.54 -4.64
CA PRO A 188 -8.64 -20.91 -6.06
C PRO A 188 -8.66 -19.71 -7.00
N LEU A 189 -9.27 -18.60 -6.59
CA LEU A 189 -9.28 -17.36 -7.37
C LEU A 189 -7.88 -16.75 -7.39
N TRP A 190 -7.27 -16.56 -6.23
CA TRP A 190 -5.95 -15.94 -6.11
C TRP A 190 -4.83 -16.77 -6.74
N ALA A 191 -4.96 -18.09 -6.80
CA ALA A 191 -4.02 -18.97 -7.52
C ALA A 191 -3.95 -18.68 -9.04
N GLN A 192 -4.97 -18.04 -9.61
CA GLN A 192 -4.97 -17.63 -11.02
C GLN A 192 -4.12 -16.37 -11.26
N TYR A 193 -3.74 -15.64 -10.19
CA TYR A 193 -2.95 -14.44 -10.32
C TYR A 193 -1.50 -14.75 -10.72
N GLN A 194 -1.16 -14.41 -11.97
CA GLN A 194 0.21 -14.53 -12.48
C GLN A 194 0.89 -13.14 -12.54
N PRO A 195 1.92 -12.88 -11.72
CA PRO A 195 2.73 -11.68 -11.84
C PRO A 195 3.56 -11.71 -13.13
N ARG A 196 3.72 -10.55 -13.81
CA ARG A 196 4.54 -10.46 -15.04
C ARG A 196 6.05 -10.46 -14.79
N LYS A 197 6.47 -10.12 -13.56
CA LYS A 197 7.85 -10.12 -13.07
C LYS A 197 7.81 -10.44 -11.58
N ASP A 198 8.69 -11.33 -11.14
CA ASP A 198 8.84 -11.73 -9.74
C ASP A 198 9.56 -10.63 -8.95
N TYR A 199 8.91 -9.48 -8.80
CA TYR A 199 9.37 -8.53 -7.80
C TYR A 199 9.05 -9.10 -6.42
N ASN A 200 10.09 -9.56 -5.74
CA ASN A 200 10.07 -10.03 -4.38
C ASN A 200 10.94 -9.10 -3.52
N ILE A 201 10.43 -8.66 -2.37
CA ILE A 201 11.16 -7.75 -1.47
C ILE A 201 12.54 -8.32 -1.06
N HIS A 202 12.71 -9.64 -1.11
CA HIS A 202 14.00 -10.30 -0.87
C HIS A 202 15.13 -9.83 -1.80
N GLU A 203 14.84 -9.45 -3.05
CA GLU A 203 15.87 -9.02 -4.01
C GLU A 203 16.40 -7.60 -3.70
N ASP A 204 15.54 -6.71 -3.21
CA ASP A 204 15.93 -5.33 -2.88
C ASP A 204 16.73 -5.24 -1.57
N ALA A 205 16.44 -6.13 -0.59
CA ALA A 205 17.20 -6.20 0.66
C ALA A 205 18.66 -6.64 0.43
N ALA A 206 18.90 -7.54 -0.53
CA ALA A 206 20.24 -7.96 -0.94
C ALA A 206 21.00 -6.84 -1.68
N ALA A 207 20.30 -6.03 -2.48
CA ALA A 207 20.91 -4.90 -3.19
C ALA A 207 21.27 -3.71 -2.25
N GLY A 208 20.57 -3.56 -1.12
CA GLY A 208 20.83 -2.52 -0.12
C GLY A 208 21.99 -2.80 0.85
N GLY A 209 22.57 -4.02 0.83
CA GLY A 209 23.65 -4.44 1.73
C GLY A 209 25.07 -4.27 1.16
N ALA A 210 25.23 -3.98 -0.13
CA ALA A 210 26.53 -3.77 -0.75
C ALA A 210 27.06 -2.36 -0.47
N ASN A 211 27.58 -2.19 0.74
CA ASN A 211 28.52 -1.14 1.09
C ASN A 211 29.67 -1.14 0.06
N ARG A 212 29.60 -0.26 -0.94
CA ARG A 212 30.76 0.07 -1.79
C ARG A 212 31.75 0.84 -0.92
N ARG A 213 32.43 0.12 -0.02
CA ARG A 213 33.75 0.52 0.46
C ARG A 213 34.66 0.52 -0.76
N CYS A 214 34.87 1.70 -1.30
CA CYS A 214 36.02 2.00 -2.13
C CYS A 214 37.25 1.83 -1.22
N CYS A 215 37.77 0.60 -1.13
CA CYS A 215 39.11 0.37 -0.62
C CYS A 215 40.07 0.75 -1.74
N ILE A 216 40.47 2.02 -1.77
CA ILE A 216 41.72 2.42 -2.40
C ILE A 216 42.81 1.89 -1.47
N VAL A 217 43.42 0.78 -1.86
CA VAL A 217 44.69 0.35 -1.26
C VAL A 217 45.78 1.16 -1.94
N GLN A 218 46.61 1.79 -1.10
CA GLN A 218 47.75 2.64 -1.45
C GLN A 218 48.83 1.86 -2.20
#